data_AF-A0A0C5WRS7-F1
#
_entry.id   AF-A0A0C5WRS7-F1
#
_cell.length_a   1.000
_cell.length_b   1.000
_cell.length_c   1.000
_cell.angle_alpha   90.00
_cell.angle_beta   90.00
_cell.angle_gamma   90.00
#
_symmetry.space_group_name_H-M   'P 1'
#
loop_
_entity.id
_entity.type
_entity.pdbx_description
1 polymer ?
#
loop_
_entity_poly.entity_id
_entity_poly.type
_entity_poly.pdbx_seq_one_letter_code
_entity_poly.pdbx_strand_id
1 'polypeptide(L)' 'MPLLACPLCEKSISKRAHACPNCGEPDPFRYHSRKSWIERIVWTMVIAFIVIYGWLELLPMFIEAIR' A
#
# COMPACT_ATOMS: atom_id res chain seq x y z
N MET A 1 11.53 7.30 -30.07
CA MET A 1 11.99 7.20 -28.67
C MET A 1 10.76 7.31 -27.77
N PRO A 2 10.41 6.29 -26.95
CA PRO A 2 9.19 6.32 -26.15
C PRO A 2 9.33 7.30 -24.98
N LEU A 3 8.40 8.25 -24.88
CA LEU A 3 8.24 9.12 -23.72
C LEU A 3 7.29 8.43 -22.74
N LEU A 4 7.65 8.39 -21.45
CA LEU A 4 6.76 7.95 -20.38
C LEU A 4 6.37 9.15 -19.52
N ALA A 5 5.14 9.17 -19.02
CA ALA A 5 4.71 10.18 -18.05
C ALA A 5 5.38 9.94 -16.69
N CYS A 6 5.85 11.02 -16.06
CA CYS A 6 6.28 10.98 -14.66
C CYS A 6 5.07 10.72 -13.75
N PRO A 7 5.14 9.82 -12.75
CA PRO A 7 4.02 9.58 -11.83
C PRO A 7 3.74 10.74 -10.85
N LEU A 8 4.60 11.77 -10.81
CA LEU A 8 4.45 12.92 -9.91
C LEU A 8 4.00 14.19 -10.61
N CYS A 9 4.65 14.54 -11.72
CA CYS A 9 4.35 15.77 -12.46
C CYS A 9 3.59 15.53 -13.77
N GLU A 10 3.29 14.27 -14.11
CA GLU A 10 2.56 13.84 -15.31
C GLU A 10 3.16 14.27 -16.66
N LYS A 11 4.31 14.96 -16.63
CA LYS A 11 5.04 15.40 -17.81
C LYS A 11 5.73 14.23 -18.48
N SER A 12 5.75 14.27 -19.81
CA SER A 12 6.43 13.28 -20.66
C SER A 12 7.94 13.40 -20.50
N ILE A 13 8.58 12.33 -20.03
CA ILE A 13 10.02 12.21 -19.83
C ILE A 13 10.58 11.04 -20.63
N SER A 14 11.87 11.11 -20.97
CA SER A 14 12.57 9.98 -21.59
C SER A 14 12.71 8.82 -20.61
N LYS A 15 12.49 7.58 -21.07
CA LYS A 15 12.57 6.35 -20.27
C LYS A 15 13.96 6.12 -19.61
N ARG A 16 15.01 6.80 -20.09
CA ARG A 16 16.39 6.70 -19.55
C ARG A 16 16.77 7.82 -18.58
N ALA A 17 15.85 8.73 -18.25
CA ALA A 17 16.17 9.82 -17.34
C ALA A 17 16.31 9.28 -15.90
N HIS A 18 17.51 9.41 -15.32
CA HIS A 18 17.80 9.06 -13.93
C HIS A 18 17.08 9.98 -12.92
N ALA A 19 16.76 11.20 -13.33
CA ALA A 19 15.98 12.14 -12.55
C ALA A 19 14.97 12.86 -13.46
N CYS A 20 13.81 13.21 -12.92
CA CYS A 20 12.85 14.01 -13.67
C CYS A 20 13.35 15.48 -13.77
N PRO A 21 13.50 16.06 -14.98
CA PRO A 21 13.95 17.44 -15.14
C PRO A 21 12.91 18.48 -14.70
N ASN A 22 11.65 18.07 -14.46
CA ASN A 22 10.58 18.99 -14.08
C ASN A 22 10.31 19.04 -12.56
N CYS A 23 10.36 17.90 -11.87
CA CYS A 23 10.10 17.84 -10.43
C CYS A 23 11.34 17.53 -9.59
N GLY A 24 12.45 17.09 -10.20
CA GLY A 24 13.67 16.73 -9.48
C GLY A 24 13.62 15.37 -8.79
N GLU A 25 12.56 14.57 -9.00
CA GLU A 25 12.44 13.25 -8.37
C GLU A 25 13.58 12.32 -8.84
N PRO A 26 14.38 11.75 -7.91
CA PRO A 26 15.37 10.73 -8.25
C PRO A 26 14.66 9.41 -8.57
N ASP A 27 14.94 8.85 -9.75
CA ASP A 27 14.40 7.59 -10.27
C ASP A 27 12.84 7.51 -10.37
N PRO A 28 12.23 8.23 -11.32
CA PRO A 28 10.76 8.31 -11.47
C PRO A 28 10.07 6.96 -11.75
N PHE A 29 10.82 5.94 -12.19
CA PHE A 29 10.27 4.62 -12.55
C PHE A 29 10.33 3.59 -11.42
N ARG A 30 11.06 3.87 -10.33
CA ARG A 30 11.28 2.89 -9.25
C ARG A 30 10.43 3.17 -8.00
N TYR A 31 9.78 4.34 -7.93
CA TYR A 31 8.93 4.73 -6.79
C TYR A 31 7.65 3.88 -6.65
N HIS A 32 7.10 3.35 -7.75
CA HIS A 32 5.77 2.72 -7.73
C HIS A 32 5.72 1.34 -7.05
N SER A 33 6.86 0.66 -6.84
CA SER A 33 6.86 -0.67 -6.20
C SER A 33 6.76 -0.65 -4.67
N ARG A 34 6.94 0.50 -4.00
CA ARG A 34 7.02 0.52 -2.53
C ARG A 34 5.67 0.67 -1.82
N LYS A 35 4.59 1.06 -2.51
CA LYS A 35 3.27 1.28 -1.87
C LYS A 35 2.41 0.02 -1.74
N SER A 36 2.50 -0.92 -2.68
CA SER A 36 1.63 -2.12 -2.74
C SER A 36 1.84 -3.10 -1.56
N TRP A 37 3.07 -3.30 -1.08
CA TRP A 37 3.34 -4.27 -0.01
C TRP A 37 2.97 -3.77 1.39
N ILE A 38 3.09 -2.46 1.65
CA ILE A 38 2.74 -1.85 2.95
C ILE A 38 1.22 -1.93 3.16
N GLU A 39 0.44 -1.61 2.13
CA GLU A 39 -1.01 -1.70 2.19
C GLU A 39 -1.47 -3.12 2.54
N ARG A 40 -0.86 -4.14 1.93
CA ARG A 40 -1.13 -5.54 2.26
C ARG A 40 -0.83 -5.85 3.73
N ILE A 41 0.32 -5.43 4.25
CA ILE A 41 0.69 -5.66 5.65
C ILE A 41 -0.28 -4.97 6.60
N VAL A 42 -0.65 -3.72 6.32
CA VAL A 42 -1.60 -2.94 7.12
C VAL A 42 -2.96 -3.65 7.17
N TRP A 43 -3.51 -4.04 6.02
CA TRP A 43 -4.79 -4.76 5.98
C TRP A 43 -4.74 -6.10 6.70
N THR A 44 -3.62 -6.81 6.60
CA THR A 44 -3.44 -8.11 7.27
C THR A 44 -3.46 -7.94 8.80
N MET A 45 -2.78 -6.92 9.32
CA MET A 45 -2.80 -6.57 10.75
C MET A 45 -4.20 -6.18 11.23
N VAL A 46 -4.94 -5.38 10.46
CA VAL A 46 -6.30 -4.95 10.82
C VAL A 46 -7.25 -6.15 10.92
N ILE A 47 -7.23 -7.04 9.93
CA ILE A 47 -8.09 -8.24 9.92
C ILE A 47 -7.74 -9.16 11.09
N ALA A 48 -6.46 -9.41 11.33
CA ALA A 48 -6.01 -10.24 12.43
C ALA A 48 -6.49 -9.69 13.79
N PHE A 49 -6.40 -8.37 13.99
CA PHE A 49 -6.88 -7.70 15.19
C PHE A 49 -8.39 -7.88 15.36
N ILE A 50 -9.20 -7.64 14.32
CA ILE A 50 -10.67 -7.82 14.38
C ILE A 50 -11.04 -9.25 14.76
N VAL A 51 -10.36 -10.25 14.18
CA VAL A 51 -10.63 -11.66 14.47
C VAL A 51 -10.23 -12.00 15.91
N ILE A 52 -9.06 -11.56 16.37
CA ILE A 52 -8.60 -11.80 17.75
C ILE A 52 -9.57 -11.18 18.75
N TYR A 53 -9.95 -9.92 18.56
CA TYR A 53 -10.88 -9.23 19.45
C TYR A 53 -12.28 -9.85 19.39
N GLY A 54 -12.76 -10.22 18.20
CA GLY A 54 -14.01 -10.95 18.05
C GLY A 54 -13.98 -12.29 18.78
N TRP A 55 -12.87 -13.04 18.70
CA TRP A 55 -12.71 -14.29 19.43
C TRP A 55 -12.67 -14.07 20.95
N LEU A 56 -11.98 -13.03 21.43
CA LEU A 56 -11.85 -12.76 22.86
C LEU A 56 -13.13 -12.19 23.50
N GLU A 57 -13.87 -11.34 22.80
CA GLU A 57 -15.08 -10.68 23.33
C GLU A 57 -16.37 -11.43 23.00
N LEU A 58 -16.50 -11.97 21.78
CA LEU A 58 -17.75 -12.56 21.30
C LEU A 58 -17.93 -14.01 21.77
N LEU A 59 -16.86 -14.80 21.89
CA LEU A 59 -16.96 -16.20 22.33
C LEU A 59 -17.35 -16.40 23.79
N PRO A 60 -16.82 -15.66 24.79
CA PRO A 60 -17.28 -15.84 26.16
C PRO A 60 -18.78 -15.55 26.28
N MET A 61 -19.28 -14.51 25.60
CA MET A 61 -20.72 -14.20 25.58
C MET A 61 -21.56 -15.31 24.92
N PHE A 62 -21.05 -15.96 23.87
CA PHE A 62 -21.77 -17.03 23.18
C PHE A 62 -21.82 -18.33 24.01
N ILE A 63 -20.75 -18.64 24.75
CA ILE A 63 -20.68 -19.82 25.64
C ILE A 63 -21.63 -19.65 26.83
N GLU A 64 -21.73 -18.45 27.39
CA GLU A 64 -22.67 -18.15 28.47
C GLU A 64 -24.13 -18.18 28.02
N ALA A 65 -24.44 -17.76 26.79
CA ALA A 65 -25.80 -17.76 26.26
C ALA A 65 -26.35 -19.17 25.91
N ILE A 66 -25.47 -20.15 25.69
CA ILE A 66 -25.85 -21.53 25.32
C ILE A 66 -25.94 -22.47 26.53
N ARG A 67 -25.40 -22.07 27.69
CA ARG A 67 -25.47 -22.83 28.96
C ARG A 67 -26.78 -22.58 29.69
#